data_AF-A0A9N8DKB2-F1
#
_entry.id   AF-A0A9N8DKB2-F1
#
_cell.length_a   1.000
_cell.length_b   1.000
_cell.length_c   1.000
_cell.angle_alpha   90.00
_cell.angle_beta   90.00
_cell.angle_gamma   90.00
#
_symmetry.space_group_name_H-M   'P 1'
#
loop_
_entity.id
_entity.type
_entity.pdbx_description
1 polymer ?
#
loop_
_entity_poly.entity_id
_entity_poly.type
_entity_poly.pdbx_seq_one_letter_code
_entity_poly.pdbx_strand_id
1 'polypeptide(L)'
;MSSAAASGRSRDVAGCFLFKEYSEIKPKGNLQAIVSYFQRPCNSPEFIAFCTNAGFSNSSFHANPQLKPGNPAHDKFQKAIKDLDHKAVFGFAFHGTATHNLESILRNGLDPHKRRGQAYGPGEYFGKDPGISVGYCKGGLQMLVFVVVLPSTLPPSSASTHHTVPDDFLVVNNNAHQVPIGTLKFTSVNQEVLKLSQTKRKQFLQLSKQVFDKSQIAEEGKIKARIIEYLIKGTFDLASELYEKNTTVLKDTSKRELAWYCHSTMDKEIISFYFSDLPHPMNSQELAKAKIQSVDDAMVDLCKAMQNLENERPGTWSLGY
;
A
#
# COMPACT_ATOMS: atom_id res chain seq x y z
N MET A 1 -26.55 -32.34 -0.47
CA MET A 1 -25.21 -32.72 -0.97
C MET A 1 -25.08 -32.28 -2.41
N SER A 2 -24.35 -31.19 -2.65
CA SER A 2 -23.87 -30.78 -3.98
C SER A 2 -22.46 -30.26 -3.75
N SER A 3 -21.47 -30.99 -4.29
CA SER A 3 -20.06 -30.71 -4.10
C SER A 3 -19.67 -29.46 -4.89
N ALA A 4 -19.47 -28.36 -4.18
CA ALA A 4 -18.78 -27.20 -4.73
C ALA A 4 -17.30 -27.57 -4.91
N ALA A 5 -16.90 -27.77 -6.16
CA ALA A 5 -15.50 -27.82 -6.53
C ALA A 5 -14.83 -26.52 -6.08
N ALA A 6 -13.92 -26.63 -5.11
CA ALA A 6 -13.04 -25.56 -4.68
C ALA A 6 -12.03 -25.25 -5.79
N SER A 7 -12.47 -24.52 -6.83
CA SER A 7 -11.54 -23.76 -7.65
C SER A 7 -10.85 -22.73 -6.75
N GLY A 8 -9.53 -22.59 -6.82
CA GLY A 8 -8.71 -21.66 -6.01
C GLY A 8 -9.08 -20.19 -6.22
N ARG A 9 -10.29 -19.80 -5.79
CA ARG A 9 -10.90 -18.49 -5.94
C ARG A 9 -10.25 -17.52 -4.96
N SER A 10 -9.74 -16.43 -5.52
CA SER A 10 -9.17 -15.22 -4.89
C SER A 10 -9.51 -15.05 -3.41
N ARG A 11 -8.64 -15.58 -2.52
CA ARG A 11 -8.73 -15.39 -1.06
C ARG A 11 -8.80 -13.91 -0.67
N ASP A 12 -8.28 -13.04 -1.53
CA ASP A 12 -8.13 -11.62 -1.27
C ASP A 12 -9.45 -10.85 -1.18
N VAL A 13 -10.51 -11.27 -1.88
CA VAL A 13 -11.85 -10.62 -1.76
C VAL A 13 -12.75 -11.30 -0.72
N ALA A 14 -12.34 -12.44 -0.16
CA ALA A 14 -13.12 -13.09 0.89
C ALA A 14 -13.29 -12.11 2.07
N GLY A 15 -14.54 -11.96 2.55
CA GLY A 15 -14.89 -10.98 3.58
C GLY A 15 -15.37 -9.62 3.05
N CYS A 16 -15.28 -9.33 1.74
CA CYS A 16 -15.98 -8.17 1.18
C CYS A 16 -17.50 -8.38 1.30
N PHE A 17 -18.24 -7.30 1.59
CA PHE A 17 -19.72 -7.35 1.59
C PHE A 17 -20.29 -7.93 0.30
N LEU A 18 -19.68 -7.57 -0.84
CA LEU A 18 -20.03 -8.09 -2.16
C LEU A 18 -18.78 -8.25 -3.01
N PHE A 19 -18.71 -9.33 -3.77
CA PHE A 19 -17.70 -9.53 -4.80
C PHE A 19 -18.29 -10.32 -5.98
N LYS A 20 -17.68 -10.19 -7.15
CA LYS A 20 -18.14 -10.88 -8.36
C LYS A 20 -17.02 -11.06 -9.37
N GLU A 21 -16.98 -12.20 -10.07
CA GLU A 21 -16.05 -12.36 -11.19
C GLU A 21 -16.50 -11.52 -12.38
N TYR A 22 -15.54 -10.99 -13.13
CA TYR A 22 -15.83 -10.14 -14.28
C TYR A 22 -16.64 -10.87 -15.35
N SER A 23 -16.39 -12.17 -15.51
CA SER A 23 -17.09 -13.05 -16.43
C SER A 23 -18.62 -13.04 -16.25
N GLU A 24 -19.08 -12.79 -15.02
CA GLU A 24 -20.48 -12.87 -14.58
C GLU A 24 -21.24 -11.53 -14.71
N ILE A 25 -20.53 -10.40 -14.84
CA ILE A 25 -21.17 -9.07 -14.99
C ILE A 25 -21.45 -8.81 -16.48
N LYS A 26 -22.71 -8.48 -16.81
CA LYS A 26 -23.17 -8.25 -18.18
C LYS A 26 -23.86 -6.88 -18.34
N PRO A 27 -23.67 -6.16 -19.46
CA PRO A 27 -22.67 -6.43 -20.50
C PRO A 27 -21.24 -6.19 -19.98
N LYS A 28 -20.28 -6.98 -20.48
CA LYS A 28 -18.85 -6.80 -20.16
C LYS A 28 -18.35 -5.44 -20.67
N GLY A 29 -17.36 -4.85 -20.01
CA GLY A 29 -16.73 -3.59 -20.39
C GLY A 29 -17.59 -2.35 -20.14
N ASN A 30 -18.78 -2.51 -19.56
CA ASN A 30 -19.70 -1.41 -19.31
C ASN A 30 -19.61 -0.97 -17.83
N LEU A 31 -19.03 0.21 -17.60
CA LEU A 31 -18.90 0.77 -16.25
C LEU A 31 -20.26 0.93 -15.57
N GLN A 32 -21.28 1.41 -16.28
CA GLN A 32 -22.61 1.62 -15.69
C GLN A 32 -23.22 0.30 -15.21
N ALA A 33 -23.05 -0.80 -15.96
CA ALA A 33 -23.54 -2.11 -15.54
C ALA A 33 -22.84 -2.61 -14.28
N ILE A 34 -21.51 -2.43 -14.18
CA ILE A 34 -20.72 -2.76 -12.99
C ILE A 34 -21.18 -1.91 -11.81
N VAL A 35 -21.23 -0.59 -11.97
CA VAL A 35 -21.63 0.35 -10.91
C VAL A 35 -23.04 0.04 -10.41
N SER A 36 -24.01 -0.13 -11.33
CA SER A 36 -25.39 -0.48 -10.97
C SER A 36 -25.48 -1.82 -10.24
N TYR A 37 -24.66 -2.81 -10.61
CA TYR A 37 -24.60 -4.09 -9.90
C TYR A 37 -24.19 -3.91 -8.44
N PHE A 38 -23.14 -3.14 -8.18
CA PHE A 38 -22.62 -2.92 -6.82
C PHE A 38 -23.42 -1.90 -6.01
N GLN A 39 -24.08 -0.92 -6.64
CA GLN A 39 -24.93 0.05 -5.96
C GLN A 39 -26.29 -0.51 -5.54
N ARG A 40 -26.83 -1.50 -6.27
CA ARG A 40 -28.17 -2.05 -6.00
C ARG A 40 -28.29 -2.60 -4.56
N PRO A 41 -27.34 -3.41 -4.05
CA PRO A 41 -27.42 -3.89 -2.68
C PRO A 41 -27.24 -2.81 -1.62
N CYS A 42 -26.62 -1.66 -1.93
CA CYS A 42 -26.36 -0.61 -0.93
C CYS A 42 -27.61 0.07 -0.36
N ASN A 43 -28.77 -0.13 -0.98
CA ASN A 43 -30.06 0.36 -0.48
C ASN A 43 -30.94 -0.78 0.06
N SER A 44 -30.41 -1.99 0.18
CA SER A 44 -31.16 -3.15 0.64
C SER A 44 -31.18 -3.25 2.18
N PRO A 45 -32.19 -3.90 2.76
CA PRO A 45 -32.22 -4.19 4.20
C PRO A 45 -30.98 -4.94 4.68
N GLU A 46 -30.41 -5.82 3.85
CA GLU A 46 -29.21 -6.59 4.17
C GLU A 46 -27.98 -5.70 4.35
N PHE A 47 -27.82 -4.67 3.50
CA PHE A 47 -26.73 -3.72 3.66
C PHE A 47 -26.91 -2.83 4.90
N ILE A 48 -28.14 -2.40 5.17
CA ILE A 48 -28.46 -1.63 6.39
C ILE A 48 -28.17 -2.48 7.63
N ALA A 49 -28.57 -3.75 7.63
CA ALA A 49 -28.29 -4.70 8.71
C ALA A 49 -26.78 -4.94 8.86
N PHE A 50 -26.05 -5.11 7.75
CA PHE A 50 -24.60 -5.22 7.75
C PHE A 50 -23.93 -4.00 8.43
N CYS A 51 -24.32 -2.78 8.05
CA CYS A 51 -23.78 -1.57 8.69
C CYS A 51 -24.19 -1.47 10.17
N THR A 52 -25.43 -1.83 10.51
CA THR A 52 -25.91 -1.82 11.90
C THR A 52 -25.11 -2.80 12.77
N ASN A 53 -24.86 -4.00 12.27
CA ASN A 53 -24.05 -5.03 12.93
C ASN A 53 -22.58 -4.61 13.06
N ALA A 54 -22.07 -3.85 12.09
CA ALA A 54 -20.76 -3.21 12.18
C ALA A 54 -20.75 -1.98 13.13
N GLY A 55 -21.86 -1.69 13.81
CA GLY A 55 -21.97 -0.66 14.84
C GLY A 55 -22.34 0.73 14.33
N PHE A 56 -22.87 0.88 13.11
CA PHE A 56 -23.24 2.18 12.52
C PHE A 56 -24.75 2.42 12.61
N SER A 57 -25.15 3.61 13.09
CA SER A 57 -26.56 4.00 13.22
C SER A 57 -27.03 4.86 12.04
N ASN A 58 -28.27 4.64 11.60
CA ASN A 58 -28.93 5.39 10.52
C ASN A 58 -28.09 5.46 9.23
N SER A 59 -27.52 4.31 8.86
CA SER A 59 -26.67 4.17 7.70
C SER A 59 -27.47 4.33 6.40
N SER A 60 -26.97 5.14 5.48
CA SER A 60 -27.57 5.34 4.15
C SER A 60 -26.50 5.52 3.08
N PHE A 61 -26.75 4.92 1.92
CA PHE A 61 -25.88 5.05 0.77
C PHE A 61 -26.33 6.19 -0.15
N HIS A 62 -25.37 6.97 -0.63
CA HIS A 62 -25.59 7.99 -1.65
C HIS A 62 -24.71 7.71 -2.84
N ALA A 63 -25.32 7.46 -4.00
CA ALA A 63 -24.61 7.23 -5.25
C ALA A 63 -23.74 8.44 -5.64
N ASN A 64 -22.60 8.19 -6.28
CA ASN A 64 -21.69 9.23 -6.74
C ASN A 64 -22.27 9.97 -7.97
N PRO A 65 -22.72 11.23 -7.85
CA PRO A 65 -23.27 11.98 -8.98
C PRO A 65 -22.19 12.46 -9.96
N GLN A 66 -20.92 12.39 -9.56
CA GLN A 66 -19.77 12.75 -10.39
C GLN A 66 -19.28 11.57 -11.24
N LEU A 67 -19.84 10.36 -11.12
CA LEU A 67 -19.40 9.22 -11.89
C LEU A 67 -20.02 9.21 -13.30
N LYS A 68 -19.58 10.15 -14.14
CA LYS A 68 -20.09 10.39 -15.49
C LYS A 68 -18.94 10.68 -16.47
N PRO A 69 -19.12 10.47 -17.79
CA PRO A 69 -18.10 10.76 -18.79
C PRO A 69 -17.52 12.17 -18.67
N GLY A 70 -16.20 12.30 -18.84
CA GLY A 70 -15.44 13.55 -18.72
C GLY A 70 -14.89 13.81 -17.31
N ASN A 71 -15.34 13.08 -16.29
CA ASN A 71 -14.73 13.14 -14.96
C ASN A 71 -13.60 12.10 -14.84
N PRO A 72 -12.44 12.44 -14.23
CA PRO A 72 -11.27 11.56 -14.26
C PRO A 72 -11.49 10.18 -13.62
N ALA A 73 -12.28 10.08 -12.54
CA ALA A 73 -12.58 8.80 -11.91
C ALA A 73 -13.32 7.84 -12.86
N HIS A 74 -14.28 8.37 -13.60
CA HIS A 74 -15.07 7.63 -14.58
C HIS A 74 -14.18 7.15 -15.73
N ASP A 75 -13.51 8.10 -16.41
CA ASP A 75 -12.82 7.82 -17.66
C ASP A 75 -11.64 6.87 -17.46
N LYS A 76 -10.89 7.05 -16.36
CA LYS A 76 -9.78 6.18 -15.98
C LYS A 76 -10.24 4.73 -15.75
N PHE A 77 -11.30 4.52 -14.98
CA PHE A 77 -11.79 3.17 -14.70
C PHE A 77 -12.44 2.54 -15.93
N GLN A 78 -13.24 3.30 -16.69
CA GLN A 78 -13.86 2.84 -17.93
C GLN A 78 -12.82 2.40 -18.96
N LYS A 79 -11.66 3.08 -19.02
CA LYS A 79 -10.54 2.63 -19.85
C LYS A 79 -9.97 1.31 -19.32
N ALA A 80 -9.67 1.24 -18.02
CA ALA A 80 -9.04 0.06 -17.43
C ALA A 80 -9.88 -1.22 -17.57
N ILE A 81 -11.20 -1.14 -17.40
CA ILE A 81 -12.05 -2.35 -17.45
C ILE A 81 -12.17 -2.99 -18.83
N LYS A 82 -11.83 -2.27 -19.92
CA LYS A 82 -11.87 -2.82 -21.28
C LYS A 82 -10.80 -3.88 -21.51
N ASP A 83 -9.67 -3.74 -20.83
CA ASP A 83 -8.48 -4.59 -21.03
C ASP A 83 -8.32 -5.63 -19.91
N LEU A 84 -9.30 -5.74 -19.01
CA LEU A 84 -9.24 -6.70 -17.90
C LEU A 84 -9.41 -8.14 -18.35
N ASP A 85 -8.62 -9.03 -17.75
CA ASP A 85 -8.82 -10.47 -17.83
C ASP A 85 -10.23 -10.85 -17.37
N HIS A 86 -10.89 -11.74 -18.10
CA HIS A 86 -12.19 -12.31 -17.77
C HIS A 86 -12.26 -12.98 -16.40
N LYS A 87 -11.11 -13.39 -15.85
CA LYS A 87 -10.98 -13.96 -14.50
C LYS A 87 -10.79 -12.88 -13.41
N ALA A 88 -10.74 -11.60 -13.76
CA ALA A 88 -10.58 -10.54 -12.77
C ALA A 88 -11.77 -10.54 -11.80
N VAL A 89 -11.53 -10.18 -10.54
CA VAL A 89 -12.57 -10.15 -9.50
C VAL A 89 -12.83 -8.71 -9.08
N PHE A 90 -14.09 -8.32 -9.08
CA PHE A 90 -14.54 -7.05 -8.54
C PHE A 90 -14.92 -7.22 -7.07
N GLY A 91 -14.49 -6.30 -6.23
CA GLY A 91 -14.76 -6.30 -4.79
C GLY A 91 -15.37 -4.98 -4.33
N PHE A 92 -16.27 -5.07 -3.36
CA PHE A 92 -16.83 -3.94 -2.63
C PHE A 92 -15.92 -3.55 -1.48
N ALA A 93 -15.59 -2.26 -1.36
CA ALA A 93 -14.62 -1.81 -0.37
C ALA A 93 -14.95 -0.43 0.21
N PHE A 94 -14.49 -0.18 1.44
CA PHE A 94 -14.67 1.07 2.16
C PHE A 94 -13.37 1.86 2.23
N HIS A 95 -13.47 3.18 2.16
CA HIS A 95 -12.33 4.08 2.32
C HIS A 95 -12.72 5.30 3.15
N GLY A 96 -12.17 5.37 4.37
CA GLY A 96 -12.36 6.52 5.25
C GLY A 96 -11.40 7.66 4.90
N THR A 97 -11.90 8.89 4.91
CA THR A 97 -11.10 10.10 4.67
C THR A 97 -11.74 11.30 5.36
N ALA A 98 -11.00 12.39 5.52
CA ALA A 98 -11.57 13.64 6.02
C ALA A 98 -12.66 14.17 5.06
N THR A 99 -13.74 14.73 5.61
CA THR A 99 -14.92 15.16 4.84
C THR A 99 -14.59 16.12 3.69
N HIS A 100 -13.61 17.02 3.87
CA HIS A 100 -13.19 17.97 2.83
C HIS A 100 -12.57 17.30 1.58
N ASN A 101 -12.15 16.03 1.67
CA ASN A 101 -11.59 15.30 0.53
C ASN A 101 -12.66 14.60 -0.32
N LEU A 102 -13.88 14.43 0.18
CA LEU A 102 -14.90 13.57 -0.44
C LEU A 102 -15.22 14.02 -1.87
N GLU A 103 -15.48 15.31 -2.09
CA GLU A 103 -15.86 15.82 -3.41
C GLU A 103 -14.74 15.62 -4.44
N SER A 104 -13.49 15.93 -4.06
CA SER A 104 -12.33 15.72 -4.93
C SER A 104 -12.19 14.25 -5.29
N ILE A 105 -12.35 13.32 -4.34
CA ILE A 105 -12.18 11.89 -4.60
C ILE A 105 -13.34 11.36 -5.44
N LEU A 106 -14.58 11.77 -5.17
CA LEU A 106 -15.75 11.36 -5.97
C LEU A 106 -15.61 11.75 -7.45
N ARG A 107 -14.99 12.90 -7.73
CA ARG A 107 -14.75 13.38 -9.10
C ARG A 107 -13.50 12.77 -9.74
N ASN A 108 -12.39 12.74 -9.01
CA ASN A 108 -11.06 12.49 -9.58
C ASN A 108 -10.52 11.07 -9.27
N GLY A 109 -11.11 10.39 -8.28
CA GLY A 109 -10.57 9.17 -7.67
C GLY A 109 -9.49 9.49 -6.63
N LEU A 110 -8.87 8.45 -6.08
CA LEU A 110 -7.71 8.63 -5.19
C LEU A 110 -6.49 9.07 -6.01
N ASP A 111 -5.69 9.96 -5.43
CA ASP A 111 -4.48 10.53 -6.03
C ASP A 111 -3.24 9.76 -5.55
N PRO A 112 -2.52 9.05 -6.46
CA PRO A 112 -1.31 8.32 -6.11
C PRO A 112 -0.20 9.16 -5.44
N HIS A 113 -0.15 10.46 -5.72
CA HIS A 113 0.85 11.36 -5.14
C HIS A 113 0.58 11.67 -3.66
N LYS A 114 -0.61 11.34 -3.16
CA LYS A 114 -1.00 11.52 -1.74
C LYS A 114 -0.81 10.25 -0.91
N ARG A 115 -0.32 9.16 -1.50
CA ARG A 115 -0.06 7.89 -0.80
C ARG A 115 0.98 8.10 0.31
N ARG A 116 0.72 7.51 1.48
CA ARG A 116 1.62 7.52 2.64
C ARG A 116 1.44 6.22 3.42
N GLY A 117 2.52 5.70 4.01
CA GLY A 117 2.46 4.54 4.91
C GLY A 117 2.09 3.22 4.22
N GLN A 118 2.64 2.95 3.03
CA GLN A 118 2.33 1.77 2.20
C GLN A 118 3.03 0.49 2.70
N ALA A 119 2.67 0.07 3.91
CA ALA A 119 3.30 -1.03 4.64
C ALA A 119 3.23 -2.40 3.95
N TYR A 120 2.10 -2.70 3.32
CA TYR A 120 1.80 -3.98 2.64
C TYR A 120 2.09 -3.92 1.14
N GLY A 121 2.92 -2.96 0.72
CA GLY A 121 3.27 -2.74 -0.68
C GLY A 121 2.54 -1.55 -1.32
N PRO A 122 2.95 -1.20 -2.56
CA PRO A 122 2.47 -0.02 -3.26
C PRO A 122 0.99 -0.17 -3.63
N GLY A 123 0.18 0.82 -3.29
CA GLY A 123 -1.22 0.88 -3.71
C GLY A 123 -2.09 1.76 -2.82
N GLU A 124 -3.39 1.74 -3.11
CA GLU A 124 -4.44 2.31 -2.27
C GLU A 124 -5.01 1.25 -1.34
N TYR A 125 -5.31 1.65 -0.11
CA TYR A 125 -5.74 0.75 0.95
C TYR A 125 -7.23 0.95 1.21
N PHE A 126 -7.96 -0.15 1.32
CA PHE A 126 -9.39 -0.18 1.60
C PHE A 126 -9.68 -1.17 2.72
N GLY A 127 -10.74 -0.92 3.48
CA GLY A 127 -11.30 -1.90 4.41
C GLY A 127 -12.38 -2.73 3.71
N LYS A 128 -12.44 -4.03 3.99
CA LYS A 128 -13.57 -4.88 3.59
C LYS A 128 -14.83 -4.61 4.43
N ASP A 129 -14.62 -4.11 5.64
CA ASP A 129 -15.64 -3.72 6.62
C ASP A 129 -15.56 -2.20 6.91
N PRO A 130 -16.69 -1.49 7.09
CA PRO A 130 -16.69 -0.05 7.35
C PRO A 130 -16.06 0.32 8.69
N GLY A 131 -16.10 -0.56 9.68
CA GLY A 131 -15.46 -0.39 10.99
C GLY A 131 -13.93 -0.30 10.90
N ILE A 132 -13.31 -0.93 9.90
CA ILE A 132 -11.87 -0.76 9.63
C ILE A 132 -11.56 0.66 9.10
N SER A 133 -12.51 1.25 8.37
CA SER A 133 -12.34 2.54 7.70
C SER A 133 -12.73 3.74 8.56
N VAL A 134 -13.59 3.59 9.56
CA VAL A 134 -14.16 4.73 10.30
C VAL A 134 -13.11 5.59 11.01
N GLY A 135 -12.04 4.99 11.54
CA GLY A 135 -10.93 5.71 12.18
C GLY A 135 -10.14 6.63 11.23
N TYR A 136 -10.30 6.46 9.92
CA TYR A 136 -9.73 7.31 8.87
C TYR A 136 -10.65 8.48 8.49
N CYS A 137 -11.92 8.49 8.93
CA CYS A 137 -12.88 9.57 8.64
C CYS A 137 -12.60 10.88 9.40
N LYS A 138 -11.62 10.88 10.33
CA LYS A 138 -11.21 12.06 11.13
C LYS A 138 -12.35 12.74 11.89
N GLY A 139 -13.28 11.95 12.42
CA GLY A 139 -14.48 12.44 13.10
C GLY A 139 -15.65 12.75 12.15
N GLY A 140 -15.44 12.67 10.84
CA GLY A 140 -16.51 12.74 9.85
C GLY A 140 -17.46 11.54 9.93
N LEU A 141 -18.72 11.78 9.59
CA LEU A 141 -19.80 10.79 9.60
C LEU A 141 -20.13 10.24 8.20
N GLN A 142 -19.11 10.26 7.33
CA GLN A 142 -19.22 9.81 5.95
C GLN A 142 -17.92 9.14 5.54
N MET A 143 -18.03 8.05 4.78
CA MET A 143 -16.90 7.40 4.13
C MET A 143 -17.23 7.05 2.69
N LEU A 144 -16.20 6.83 1.88
CA LEU A 144 -16.36 6.46 0.48
C LEU A 144 -16.58 4.96 0.36
N VAL A 145 -17.39 4.59 -0.63
CA VAL A 145 -17.60 3.22 -1.06
C VAL A 145 -17.02 3.09 -2.47
N PHE A 146 -16.19 2.07 -2.64
CA PHE A 146 -15.50 1.77 -3.89
C PHE A 146 -15.91 0.42 -4.44
N VAL A 147 -15.84 0.34 -5.77
CA VAL A 147 -15.62 -0.93 -6.47
C VAL A 147 -14.15 -0.99 -6.83
N VAL A 148 -13.50 -2.09 -6.48
CA VAL A 148 -12.09 -2.34 -6.79
C VAL A 148 -11.95 -3.59 -7.65
N VAL A 149 -10.87 -3.67 -8.43
CA VAL A 149 -10.53 -4.82 -9.27
C VAL A 149 -9.26 -5.46 -8.75
N LEU A 150 -9.35 -6.74 -8.39
CA LEU A 150 -8.21 -7.60 -8.12
C LEU A 150 -7.99 -8.50 -9.35
N PRO A 151 -6.90 -8.30 -10.12
CA PRO A 151 -6.58 -9.18 -11.23
C PRO A 151 -6.24 -10.58 -10.71
N SER A 152 -6.69 -11.60 -11.43
CA SER A 152 -6.53 -13.04 -11.11
C SER A 152 -5.09 -13.51 -11.18
N THR A 153 -4.26 -12.77 -11.88
CA THR A 153 -2.81 -12.88 -11.87
C THR A 153 -2.28 -11.63 -11.20
N LEU A 154 -1.98 -11.72 -9.91
CA LEU A 154 -0.92 -10.86 -9.39
C LEU A 154 0.31 -11.24 -10.22
N PRO A 155 1.01 -10.29 -10.87
CA PRO A 155 2.31 -10.63 -11.44
C PRO A 155 3.11 -11.32 -10.33
N PRO A 156 3.90 -12.36 -10.64
CA PRO A 156 4.87 -12.86 -9.69
C PRO A 156 5.80 -11.68 -9.42
N SER A 157 5.53 -10.93 -8.35
CA SER A 157 6.47 -9.97 -7.83
C SER A 157 7.73 -10.79 -7.59
N SER A 158 8.74 -10.54 -8.43
CA SER A 158 10.16 -10.81 -8.22
C SER A 158 10.42 -11.52 -6.89
N ALA A 159 10.76 -12.80 -6.96
CA ALA A 159 11.09 -13.67 -5.84
C ALA A 159 11.92 -12.95 -4.74
N SER A 160 11.25 -12.34 -3.77
CA SER A 160 11.70 -11.99 -2.43
C SER A 160 10.58 -11.21 -1.73
N THR A 161 10.22 -11.65 -0.53
CA THR A 161 9.20 -11.08 0.38
C THR A 161 7.74 -11.13 -0.08
N HIS A 162 7.05 -12.22 0.27
CA HIS A 162 5.58 -12.28 0.31
C HIS A 162 5.06 -11.25 1.32
N HIS A 163 4.72 -10.04 0.87
CA HIS A 163 3.89 -9.13 1.65
C HIS A 163 2.46 -9.65 1.65
N THR A 164 1.98 -10.23 2.74
CA THR A 164 0.58 -10.61 2.89
C THR A 164 -0.21 -9.40 3.43
N VAL A 165 -1.14 -8.91 2.62
CA VAL A 165 -2.13 -7.92 3.07
C VAL A 165 -3.01 -8.60 4.14
N PRO A 166 -3.26 -7.98 5.31
CA PRO A 166 -4.16 -8.57 6.30
C PRO A 166 -5.57 -8.75 5.76
N ASP A 167 -6.28 -9.75 6.25
CA ASP A 167 -7.57 -10.18 5.68
C ASP A 167 -8.64 -9.09 5.73
N ASP A 168 -8.54 -8.14 6.66
CA ASP A 168 -9.46 -7.00 6.81
C ASP A 168 -9.28 -5.93 5.71
N PHE A 169 -8.16 -5.97 4.98
CA PHE A 169 -7.75 -4.94 4.02
C PHE A 169 -7.73 -5.46 2.58
N LEU A 170 -7.81 -4.50 1.66
CA LEU A 170 -7.50 -4.67 0.25
C LEU A 170 -6.45 -3.63 -0.14
N VAL A 171 -5.42 -4.05 -0.88
CA VAL A 171 -4.44 -3.13 -1.48
C VAL A 171 -4.54 -3.20 -2.99
N VAL A 172 -4.88 -2.08 -3.61
CA VAL A 172 -5.02 -1.95 -5.06
C VAL A 172 -3.85 -1.14 -5.59
N ASN A 173 -2.89 -1.83 -6.22
CA ASN A 173 -1.67 -1.18 -6.73
C ASN A 173 -1.99 -0.24 -7.91
N ASN A 174 -2.70 -0.75 -8.91
CA ASN A 174 -3.10 0.03 -10.08
C ASN A 174 -4.24 1.00 -9.71
N ASN A 175 -3.95 2.30 -9.70
CA ASN A 175 -4.92 3.34 -9.35
C ASN A 175 -6.12 3.42 -10.32
N ALA A 176 -6.02 2.84 -11.52
CA ALA A 176 -7.13 2.73 -12.46
C ALA A 176 -8.08 1.54 -12.17
N HIS A 177 -7.71 0.63 -11.27
CA HIS A 177 -8.49 -0.55 -10.87
C HIS A 177 -9.42 -0.27 -9.68
N GLN A 178 -9.83 0.96 -9.49
CA GLN A 178 -10.72 1.37 -8.40
C GLN A 178 -11.57 2.57 -8.81
N VAL A 179 -12.83 2.58 -8.39
CA VAL A 179 -13.78 3.65 -8.70
C VAL A 179 -14.69 3.93 -7.51
N PRO A 180 -14.85 5.20 -7.09
CA PRO A 180 -15.77 5.55 -6.01
C PRO A 180 -17.20 5.54 -6.54
N ILE A 181 -18.01 4.61 -6.05
CA ILE A 181 -19.41 4.45 -6.48
C ILE A 181 -20.39 5.26 -5.63
N GLY A 182 -19.95 5.78 -4.48
CA GLY A 182 -20.77 6.62 -3.62
C GLY A 182 -20.16 6.87 -2.25
N THR A 183 -21.00 7.35 -1.34
CA THR A 183 -20.67 7.56 0.07
C THR A 183 -21.64 6.83 0.97
N LEU A 184 -21.12 6.18 1.99
CA LEU A 184 -21.90 5.72 3.14
C LEU A 184 -21.96 6.87 4.15
N LYS A 185 -23.16 7.33 4.47
CA LYS A 185 -23.43 8.29 5.55
C LYS A 185 -24.07 7.59 6.74
N PHE A 186 -23.78 8.04 7.94
CA PHE A 186 -24.32 7.51 9.18
C PHE A 186 -24.48 8.65 10.20
N THR A 187 -25.23 8.46 11.28
CA THR A 187 -25.38 9.51 12.32
C THR A 187 -24.44 9.30 13.51
N SER A 188 -24.09 8.06 13.78
CA SER A 188 -23.19 7.67 14.88
C SER A 188 -22.57 6.32 14.61
N VAL A 189 -21.48 6.04 15.30
CA VAL A 189 -20.82 4.74 15.34
C VAL A 189 -20.65 4.33 16.81
N ASN A 190 -20.77 3.04 17.10
CA ASN A 190 -20.46 2.48 18.41
C ASN A 190 -19.03 2.90 18.82
N GLN A 191 -18.88 3.38 20.04
CA GLN A 191 -17.60 3.91 20.54
C GLN A 191 -16.50 2.84 20.60
N GLU A 192 -16.84 1.58 20.85
CA GLU A 192 -15.88 0.47 20.85
C GLU A 192 -15.35 0.20 19.45
N VAL A 193 -16.23 0.19 18.44
CA VAL A 193 -15.84 0.05 17.01
C VAL A 193 -14.92 1.20 16.59
N LEU A 194 -15.29 2.44 16.95
CA LEU A 194 -14.45 3.61 16.65
C LEU A 194 -13.09 3.53 17.33
N LYS A 195 -13.04 3.18 18.62
CA LYS A 195 -11.80 3.02 19.38
C LYS A 195 -10.92 1.93 18.78
N LEU A 196 -11.50 0.77 18.44
CA LEU A 196 -10.78 -0.32 17.80
C LEU A 196 -10.19 0.12 16.45
N SER A 197 -10.98 0.79 15.61
CA SER A 197 -10.55 1.33 14.33
C SER A 197 -9.38 2.31 14.48
N GLN A 198 -9.47 3.23 15.45
CA GLN A 198 -8.41 4.19 15.74
C GLN A 198 -7.13 3.54 16.27
N THR A 199 -7.26 2.53 17.14
CA THR A 199 -6.12 1.75 17.64
C THR A 199 -5.43 1.00 16.51
N LYS A 200 -6.18 0.24 15.70
CA LYS A 200 -5.66 -0.45 14.50
C LYS A 200 -4.94 0.53 13.57
N ARG A 201 -5.55 1.69 13.29
CA ARG A 201 -4.93 2.73 12.46
C ARG A 201 -3.62 3.27 13.05
N LYS A 202 -3.56 3.54 14.36
CA LYS A 202 -2.34 4.04 15.01
C LYS A 202 -1.23 3.01 14.97
N GLN A 203 -1.54 1.76 15.31
CA GLN A 203 -0.61 0.64 15.29
C GLN A 203 -0.10 0.39 13.87
N PHE A 204 -0.99 0.36 12.89
CA PHE A 204 -0.64 0.26 11.48
C PHE A 204 0.32 1.37 11.05
N LEU A 205 0.01 2.63 11.33
CA LEU A 205 0.88 3.77 10.99
C LEU A 205 2.27 3.66 11.63
N GLN A 206 2.33 3.19 12.88
CA GLN A 206 3.58 3.00 13.61
C GLN A 206 4.44 1.89 12.97
N LEU A 207 3.86 0.72 12.70
CA LEU A 207 4.57 -0.41 12.08
C LEU A 207 4.97 -0.09 10.64
N SER A 208 4.11 0.59 9.88
CA SER A 208 4.41 1.08 8.53
C SER A 208 5.62 2.02 8.54
N LYS A 209 5.68 2.92 9.52
CA LYS A 209 6.81 3.83 9.67
C LYS A 209 8.08 3.04 9.97
N GLN A 210 8.02 2.05 10.87
CA GLN A 210 9.18 1.20 11.18
C GLN A 210 9.69 0.46 9.93
N VAL A 211 8.79 -0.15 9.14
CA VAL A 211 9.17 -0.82 7.88
C VAL A 211 9.80 0.16 6.90
N PHE A 212 9.23 1.35 6.74
CA PHE A 212 9.78 2.39 5.87
C PHE A 212 11.19 2.84 6.33
N ASP A 213 11.33 3.17 7.61
CA ASP A 213 12.62 3.62 8.17
C ASP A 213 13.69 2.53 8.01
N LYS A 214 13.33 1.25 8.24
CA LYS A 214 14.23 0.10 8.06
C LYS A 214 14.54 -0.20 6.59
N SER A 215 13.60 0.02 5.67
CA SER A 215 13.85 -0.18 4.24
C SER A 215 14.81 0.86 3.67
N GLN A 216 14.74 2.11 4.13
CA GLN A 216 15.71 3.14 3.77
C GLN A 216 17.13 2.77 4.23
N ILE A 217 17.27 2.25 5.45
CA ILE A 217 18.57 1.80 5.99
C ILE A 217 19.10 0.60 5.19
N ALA A 218 18.25 -0.37 4.88
CA ALA A 218 18.64 -1.54 4.09
C ALA A 218 19.06 -1.16 2.67
N GLU A 219 18.35 -0.23 2.02
CA GLU A 219 18.69 0.27 0.68
C GLU A 219 20.01 1.03 0.67
N GLU A 220 20.21 1.94 1.63
CA GLU A 220 21.48 2.62 1.84
C GLU A 220 22.64 1.62 2.02
N GLY A 221 22.43 0.60 2.86
CA GLY A 221 23.40 -0.48 3.08
C GLY A 221 23.76 -1.21 1.79
N LYS A 222 22.77 -1.61 0.99
CA LYS A 222 22.98 -2.31 -0.30
C LYS A 222 23.81 -1.46 -1.27
N ILE A 223 23.44 -0.18 -1.44
CA ILE A 223 24.17 0.74 -2.30
C ILE A 223 25.63 0.84 -1.83
N LYS A 224 25.85 1.06 -0.53
CA LYS A 224 27.19 1.16 0.04
C LYS A 224 28.02 -0.11 -0.19
N ALA A 225 27.47 -1.29 0.10
CA ALA A 225 28.17 -2.56 -0.12
C ALA A 225 28.51 -2.77 -1.60
N ARG A 226 27.62 -2.38 -2.52
CA ARG A 226 27.86 -2.49 -3.95
C ARG A 226 28.96 -1.54 -4.43
N ILE A 227 29.02 -0.32 -3.91
CA ILE A 227 30.13 0.61 -4.17
C ILE A 227 31.45 -0.01 -3.68
N ILE A 228 31.49 -0.51 -2.43
CA ILE A 228 32.71 -1.15 -1.88
C ILE A 228 33.11 -2.37 -2.71
N GLU A 229 32.16 -3.19 -3.16
CA GLU A 229 32.44 -4.33 -4.04
C GLU A 229 33.10 -3.90 -5.35
N TYR A 230 32.63 -2.82 -5.98
CA TYR A 230 33.25 -2.27 -7.19
C TYR A 230 34.64 -1.70 -6.92
N LEU A 231 34.85 -1.03 -5.79
CA LEU A 231 36.17 -0.55 -5.37
C LEU A 231 37.15 -1.71 -5.18
N ILE A 232 36.74 -2.80 -4.52
CA ILE A 232 37.55 -4.02 -4.34
C ILE A 232 37.93 -4.64 -5.68
N LYS A 233 36.99 -4.64 -6.65
CA LYS A 233 37.20 -5.18 -7.99
C LYS A 233 38.02 -4.27 -8.91
N GLY A 234 38.35 -3.05 -8.49
CA GLY A 234 39.06 -2.06 -9.29
C GLY A 234 38.22 -1.41 -10.40
N THR A 235 36.89 -1.56 -10.37
CA THR A 235 35.97 -0.93 -11.35
C THR A 235 35.52 0.43 -10.81
N PHE A 236 36.44 1.40 -10.80
CA PHE A 236 36.26 2.70 -10.14
C PHE A 236 35.22 3.60 -10.81
N ASP A 237 35.06 3.48 -12.13
CA ASP A 237 34.04 4.14 -12.93
C ASP A 237 32.63 3.78 -12.46
N LEU A 238 32.34 2.48 -12.31
CA LEU A 238 31.04 2.00 -11.84
C LEU A 238 30.79 2.36 -10.37
N ALA A 239 31.84 2.33 -9.54
CA ALA A 239 31.75 2.74 -8.14
C ALA A 239 31.41 4.24 -8.00
N SER A 240 32.07 5.09 -8.79
CA SER A 240 31.84 6.53 -8.85
C SER A 240 30.45 6.86 -9.36
N GLU A 241 30.05 6.31 -10.51
CA GLU A 241 28.72 6.54 -11.08
C GLU A 241 27.61 6.14 -10.09
N LEU A 242 27.78 5.02 -9.39
CA LEU A 242 26.82 4.57 -8.39
C LEU A 242 26.80 5.49 -7.16
N TYR A 243 27.94 6.01 -6.71
CA TYR A 243 28.02 6.99 -5.63
C TYR A 243 27.31 8.30 -6.00
N GLU A 244 27.61 8.88 -7.16
CA GLU A 244 27.03 10.14 -7.63
C GLU A 244 25.51 10.05 -7.73
N LYS A 245 24.99 8.99 -8.38
CA LYS A 245 23.55 8.76 -8.53
C LYS A 245 22.79 8.63 -7.21
N ASN A 246 23.48 8.21 -6.14
CA ASN A 246 22.86 7.92 -4.85
C ASN A 246 23.32 8.86 -3.73
N THR A 247 23.92 10.00 -4.07
CA THR A 247 24.41 10.98 -3.08
C THR A 247 23.31 11.53 -2.17
N THR A 248 22.06 11.57 -2.63
CA THR A 248 20.91 12.01 -1.81
C THR A 248 20.38 10.92 -0.87
N VAL A 249 20.66 9.64 -1.17
CA VAL A 249 20.23 8.48 -0.38
C VAL A 249 21.25 8.14 0.71
N LEU A 250 22.54 8.26 0.39
CA LEU A 250 23.64 8.02 1.31
C LEU A 250 23.69 9.09 2.41
N LYS A 251 23.70 8.67 3.68
CA LYS A 251 23.93 9.58 4.80
C LYS A 251 25.38 10.04 4.83
N ASP A 252 25.63 11.18 5.46
CA ASP A 252 26.99 11.72 5.63
C ASP A 252 27.95 10.72 6.28
N THR A 253 27.47 9.91 7.24
CA THR A 253 28.28 8.84 7.83
C THR A 253 28.72 7.82 6.78
N SER A 254 27.82 7.38 5.90
CA SER A 254 28.12 6.42 4.84
C SER A 254 29.05 7.01 3.78
N LYS A 255 28.85 8.29 3.42
CA LYS A 255 29.74 9.00 2.49
C LYS A 255 31.16 9.16 3.03
N ARG A 256 31.31 9.51 4.31
CA ARG A 256 32.62 9.66 4.95
C ARG A 256 33.33 8.31 5.17
N GLU A 257 32.58 7.24 5.39
CA GLU A 257 33.10 5.87 5.42
C GLU A 257 33.62 5.44 4.04
N LEU A 258 32.84 5.69 2.98
CA LEU A 258 33.28 5.45 1.59
C LEU A 258 34.52 6.29 1.25
N ALA A 259 34.56 7.56 1.67
CA ALA A 259 35.73 8.40 1.50
C ALA A 259 36.96 7.81 2.21
N TRP A 260 36.81 7.36 3.46
CA TRP A 260 37.89 6.68 4.17
C TRP A 260 38.38 5.44 3.42
N TYR A 261 37.45 4.64 2.88
CA TYR A 261 37.81 3.46 2.09
C TYR A 261 38.61 3.85 0.84
N CYS A 262 38.10 4.77 0.01
CA CYS A 262 38.79 5.25 -1.19
C CYS A 262 40.20 5.76 -0.87
N HIS A 263 40.34 6.60 0.17
CA HIS A 263 41.63 7.15 0.61
C HIS A 263 42.59 6.09 1.16
N SER A 264 42.09 4.96 1.64
CA SER A 264 42.90 3.87 2.17
C SER A 264 43.34 2.86 1.10
N THR A 265 42.61 2.79 -0.03
CA THR A 265 42.83 1.76 -1.07
C THR A 265 43.26 2.31 -2.42
N MET A 266 43.21 3.63 -2.64
CA MET A 266 43.45 4.25 -3.94
C MET A 266 44.42 5.43 -3.85
N ASP A 267 45.13 5.68 -4.95
CA ASP A 267 45.98 6.85 -5.08
C ASP A 267 45.17 8.14 -5.18
N LYS A 268 45.73 9.24 -4.68
CA LYS A 268 45.08 10.56 -4.66
C LYS A 268 44.62 11.04 -6.04
N GLU A 269 45.38 10.71 -7.09
CA GLU A 269 45.03 11.09 -8.46
C GLU A 269 43.75 10.38 -8.93
N ILE A 270 43.62 9.08 -8.66
CA ILE A 270 42.43 8.28 -9.00
C ILE A 270 41.22 8.81 -8.23
N ILE A 271 41.39 9.14 -6.95
CA ILE A 271 40.31 9.75 -6.13
C ILE A 271 39.89 11.10 -6.72
N SER A 272 40.84 11.97 -7.07
CA SER A 272 40.51 13.28 -7.63
C SER A 272 39.79 13.19 -8.98
N PHE A 273 40.06 12.15 -9.76
CA PHE A 273 39.45 11.93 -11.07
C PHE A 273 38.04 11.32 -10.98
N TYR A 274 37.87 10.25 -10.20
CA TYR A 274 36.60 9.52 -10.13
C TYR A 274 35.68 10.01 -9.00
N PHE A 275 36.20 10.70 -7.99
CA PHE A 275 35.46 10.98 -6.76
C PHE A 275 35.75 12.39 -6.25
N SER A 276 35.60 13.40 -7.12
CA SER A 276 35.90 14.80 -6.80
C SER A 276 35.10 15.36 -5.61
N ASP A 277 33.91 14.81 -5.37
CA ASP A 277 32.94 15.32 -4.40
C ASP A 277 32.87 14.48 -3.12
N LEU A 278 33.88 13.65 -2.84
CA LEU A 278 33.94 12.92 -1.57
C LEU A 278 34.10 13.89 -0.39
N PRO A 279 33.37 13.67 0.71
CA PRO A 279 33.58 14.43 1.93
C PRO A 279 34.91 14.06 2.59
N HIS A 280 35.29 14.80 3.63
CA HIS A 280 36.47 14.47 4.41
C HIS A 280 36.34 13.05 5.03
N PRO A 281 37.34 12.16 4.84
CA PRO A 281 37.26 10.80 5.33
C PRO A 281 37.09 10.75 6.85
N MET A 282 36.47 9.67 7.34
CA MET A 282 36.50 9.39 8.77
C MET A 282 37.94 9.12 9.23
N ASN A 283 38.27 9.53 10.45
CA ASN A 283 39.47 9.03 11.11
C ASN A 283 39.19 7.68 11.82
N SER A 284 40.24 6.98 12.24
CA SER A 284 40.11 5.65 12.85
C SER A 284 39.27 5.62 14.13
N GLN A 285 39.27 6.70 14.92
CA GLN A 285 38.43 6.79 16.12
C GLN A 285 36.95 7.00 15.78
N GLU A 286 36.66 7.80 14.76
CA GLU A 286 35.30 8.00 14.24
C GLU A 286 34.77 6.69 13.65
N LEU A 287 35.58 5.97 12.89
CA LEU A 287 35.20 4.69 12.30
C LEU A 287 34.89 3.65 13.38
N ALA A 288 35.71 3.57 14.43
CA ALA A 288 35.48 2.65 15.56
C ALA A 288 34.21 3.01 16.38
N LYS A 289 33.83 4.29 16.40
CA LYS A 289 32.61 4.77 17.07
C LYS A 289 31.37 4.68 16.18
N ALA A 290 31.54 4.67 14.87
CA ALA A 290 30.46 4.54 13.93
C ALA A 290 29.84 3.15 14.10
N LYS A 291 28.58 3.10 14.56
CA LYS A 291 27.77 1.88 14.53
C LYS A 291 27.40 1.58 13.08
N ILE A 292 28.37 1.08 12.32
CA ILE A 292 28.19 0.69 10.94
C ILE A 292 27.37 -0.59 10.96
N GLN A 293 26.08 -0.46 10.68
CA GLN A 293 25.22 -1.62 10.50
C GLN A 293 25.62 -2.33 9.22
N SER A 294 25.84 -3.65 9.29
CA SER A 294 26.07 -4.45 8.09
C SER A 294 24.80 -4.52 7.23
N VAL A 295 24.95 -4.78 5.94
CA VAL A 295 23.79 -4.95 5.04
C VAL A 295 22.92 -6.11 5.52
N ASP A 296 23.53 -7.20 5.96
CA ASP A 296 22.82 -8.37 6.47
C ASP A 296 22.01 -8.03 7.73
N ASP A 297 22.58 -7.29 8.68
CA ASP A 297 21.86 -6.84 9.88
C ASP A 297 20.70 -5.91 9.52
N ALA A 298 20.90 -4.99 8.57
CA ALA A 298 19.84 -4.09 8.11
C ALA A 298 18.70 -4.86 7.42
N MET A 299 19.02 -5.88 6.63
CA MET A 299 18.05 -6.76 6.00
C MET A 299 17.30 -7.62 7.02
N VAL A 300 17.98 -8.16 8.04
CA VAL A 300 17.35 -8.92 9.13
C VAL A 300 16.39 -8.03 9.91
N ASP A 301 16.78 -6.79 10.23
CA ASP A 301 15.94 -5.81 10.91
C ASP A 301 14.70 -5.46 10.08
N LEU A 302 14.85 -5.27 8.77
CA LEU A 302 13.74 -5.03 7.86
C LEU A 302 12.78 -6.24 7.84
N CYS A 303 13.30 -7.46 7.71
CA CYS A 303 12.51 -8.68 7.74
C CYS A 303 11.72 -8.82 9.06
N LYS A 304 12.35 -8.54 10.22
CA LYS A 304 11.66 -8.54 11.52
C LYS A 304 10.55 -7.49 11.60
N ALA A 305 10.81 -6.26 11.12
CA ALA A 305 9.80 -5.21 11.10
C ALA A 305 8.61 -5.59 10.21
N MET A 306 8.88 -6.20 9.06
CA MET A 306 7.86 -6.73 8.16
C MET A 306 7.07 -7.87 8.80
N GLN A 307 7.73 -8.79 9.49
CA GLN A 307 7.08 -9.89 10.19
C GLN A 307 6.19 -9.38 11.34
N ASN A 308 6.62 -8.37 12.10
CA ASN A 308 5.78 -7.75 13.13
C ASN A 308 4.52 -7.11 12.53
N LEU A 309 4.68 -6.43 11.39
CA LEU A 309 3.56 -5.85 10.65
C LEU A 309 2.60 -6.93 10.11
N GLU A 310 3.12 -8.08 9.71
CA GLU A 310 2.32 -9.25 9.29
C GLU A 310 1.63 -9.93 10.46
N ASN A 311 2.28 -10.08 11.61
CA ASN A 311 1.72 -10.70 12.83
C ASN A 311 0.53 -9.92 13.41
N GLU A 312 0.39 -8.64 13.09
CA GLU A 312 -0.83 -7.88 13.39
C GLU A 312 -2.03 -8.28 12.52
N ARG A 313 -1.91 -9.32 11.70
CA ARG A 313 -3.07 -9.99 11.12
C ARG A 313 -4.02 -10.34 12.28
N PRO A 314 -5.27 -9.86 12.26
CA PRO A 314 -6.28 -10.52 13.04
C PRO A 314 -6.34 -11.97 12.51
N GLY A 315 -5.95 -12.94 13.35
CA GLY A 315 -6.39 -14.32 13.14
C GLY A 315 -7.90 -14.28 13.01
N THR A 316 -8.43 -14.96 11.99
CA THR A 316 -9.86 -15.05 11.66
C THR A 316 -10.71 -14.95 12.93
N TRP A 317 -11.24 -13.76 13.21
CA TRP A 317 -12.25 -13.63 14.23
C TRP A 317 -13.47 -14.25 13.61
N SER A 318 -13.71 -15.52 13.93
CA SER A 318 -15.07 -16.02 13.99
C SER A 318 -15.77 -15.17 15.04
N LEU A 319 -16.30 -14.01 14.60
CA LEU A 319 -17.48 -13.49 15.24
C LEU A 319 -18.49 -14.62 15.12
N GLY A 320 -18.62 -15.38 16.20
CA GLY A 320 -19.66 -16.37 16.34
C GLY A 320 -20.99 -15.65 16.21
N TYR A 321 -21.53 -15.68 15.00
CA TYR A 321 -22.91 -15.35 14.67
C TYR A 321 -23.43 -16.49 13.81
#